data_AF-A0A660NIQ9-F1
#
_entry.id   AF-A0A660NIQ9-F1
#
_cell.length_a   1.000
_cell.length_b   1.000
_cell.length_c   1.000
_cell.angle_alpha   90.00
_cell.angle_beta   90.00
_cell.angle_gamma   90.00
#
_symmetry.space_group_name_H-M   'P 1'
#
loop_
_entity.id
_entity.type
_entity.pdbx_description
1 polymer ?
#
loop_
_entity_poly.entity_id
_entity_poly.type
_entity_poly.pdbx_seq_one_letter_code
_entity_poly.pdbx_strand_id
1 'polypeptide(L)'
;MSHALPCPDHDAYARQLTDKQQLLDTLFAGLDVPPLEVFASAPQHYRMRAEFRIWHEDGQLCYAMFEGGQKASRATMQRIDR
;
A
#
# COMPACT_ATOMS: atom_id res chain seq x y z
N MET A 1 16.02 1.53 16.78
CA MET A 1 14.64 2.03 16.63
C MET A 1 14.03 1.27 15.48
N SER A 2 13.34 0.18 15.79
CA SER A 2 12.71 -0.68 14.80
C SER A 2 11.47 0.00 14.24
N HIS A 3 11.46 0.23 12.93
CA HIS A 3 10.30 0.82 12.26
C HIS A 3 9.61 -0.29 11.47
N ALA A 4 8.61 -0.92 12.10
CA ALA A 4 7.65 -1.70 11.33
C ALA A 4 7.09 -0.78 10.24
N LEU A 5 6.96 -1.27 9.01
CA LEU A 5 6.21 -0.54 8.00
C LEU A 5 4.82 -0.24 8.59
N PRO A 6 4.30 0.99 8.46
CA PRO A 6 2.94 1.28 8.87
C PRO A 6 2.03 0.28 8.15
N CYS A 7 1.51 -0.67 8.92
CA CYS A 7 0.53 -1.61 8.43
C CYS A 7 -0.74 -0.79 8.18
N PRO A 8 -1.30 -0.76 6.96
CA PRO A 8 -2.56 -0.08 6.72
C PRO A 8 -3.60 -0.64 7.69
N ASP A 9 -4.41 0.23 8.29
CA ASP A 9 -5.53 -0.21 9.10
C ASP A 9 -6.46 -1.08 8.25
N HIS A 10 -6.45 -2.38 8.51
CA HIS A 10 -7.25 -3.36 7.77
C HIS A 10 -8.75 -3.22 8.10
N ASP A 11 -9.09 -2.68 9.28
CA ASP A 11 -10.48 -2.44 9.68
C ASP A 11 -11.09 -1.28 8.87
N ALA A 12 -10.25 -0.43 8.28
CA ALA A 12 -10.67 0.62 7.35
C ALA A 12 -10.89 0.14 5.90
N TYR A 13 -10.66 -1.15 5.58
CA TYR A 13 -10.74 -1.65 4.19
C TYR A 13 -12.09 -1.38 3.53
N ALA A 14 -13.19 -1.68 4.22
CA ALA A 14 -14.55 -1.47 3.69
C ALA A 14 -14.81 0.02 3.38
N ARG A 15 -14.29 0.92 4.21
CA ARG A 15 -14.38 2.35 3.99
C ARG A 15 -13.57 2.80 2.77
N GLN A 16 -12.32 2.36 2.67
CA GLN A 16 -11.46 2.66 1.51
C GLN A 16 -12.05 2.17 0.19
N LEU A 17 -12.70 1.00 0.19
CA LEU A 17 -13.37 0.46 -0.98
C LEU A 17 -14.56 1.33 -1.40
N THR A 18 -15.38 1.73 -0.43
CA THR A 18 -16.53 2.62 -0.64
C THR A 18 -16.09 3.98 -1.18
N ASP A 19 -15.05 4.58 -0.59
CA ASP A 19 -14.55 5.90 -1.02
C ASP A 19 -14.03 5.84 -2.48
N LYS A 20 -13.39 4.73 -2.89
CA LYS A 20 -12.94 4.53 -4.28
C LYS A 20 -14.11 4.36 -5.25
N GLN A 21 -15.17 3.66 -4.85
CA GLN A 21 -16.37 3.51 -5.66
C GLN A 21 -17.03 4.87 -5.91
N GLN A 22 -17.24 5.66 -4.85
CA GLN A 22 -17.84 7.00 -4.95
C GLN A 22 -17.01 7.96 -5.82
N LEU A 23 -15.68 7.86 -5.73
CA LEU A 23 -14.79 8.63 -6.61
C LEU A 23 -14.99 8.24 -8.07
N LEU A 24 -15.07 6.94 -8.40
CA LEU A 24 -15.29 6.48 -9.76
C LEU A 24 -16.68 6.86 -10.30
N ASP A 25 -17.73 6.74 -9.48
CA ASP A 25 -19.08 7.21 -9.85
C ASP A 25 -19.06 8.69 -10.22
N THR A 26 -18.34 9.51 -9.45
CA THR A 26 -18.18 10.94 -9.73
C THR A 26 -17.39 11.19 -11.02
N LEU A 27 -16.30 10.45 -11.24
CA LEU A 27 -15.46 10.59 -12.43
C LEU A 27 -16.16 10.18 -13.72
N PHE A 28 -17.09 9.21 -13.64
CA PHE A 28 -17.87 8.76 -14.79
C PHE A 28 -19.22 9.47 -14.94
N ALA A 29 -19.52 10.46 -14.09
CA ALA A 29 -20.73 11.25 -14.20
C ALA A 29 -20.82 11.90 -15.59
N GLY A 30 -21.91 11.59 -16.32
CA GLY A 30 -22.14 12.10 -17.68
C GLY A 30 -21.67 11.18 -18.80
N LEU A 31 -21.08 10.03 -18.49
CA LEU A 31 -20.86 8.95 -19.45
C LEU A 31 -22.01 7.93 -19.36
N ASP A 32 -22.44 7.40 -20.50
CA ASP A 32 -23.40 6.30 -20.56
C ASP A 32 -22.66 4.96 -20.33
N VAL A 33 -22.30 4.71 -19.07
CA VAL A 33 -21.61 3.49 -18.63
C VAL A 33 -22.52 2.67 -17.72
N PRO A 34 -22.41 1.33 -17.75
CA PRO A 34 -23.15 0.49 -16.81
C PRO A 34 -22.71 0.73 -15.36
N PRO A 35 -23.53 0.31 -14.37
CA PRO A 35 -23.14 0.36 -12.96
C PRO A 35 -21.80 -0.35 -12.70
N LEU A 36 -21.00 0.21 -11.79
CA LEU A 36 -19.72 -0.38 -11.41
C LEU A 36 -19.92 -1.74 -10.72
N GLU A 37 -19.28 -2.77 -11.24
CA GLU A 37 -19.12 -4.04 -10.57
C GLU A 37 -17.89 -4.01 -9.66
N VAL A 38 -18.04 -4.47 -8.41
CA VAL A 38 -16.99 -4.38 -7.39
C VAL A 38 -16.45 -5.76 -7.06
N PHE A 39 -15.16 -5.97 -7.32
CA PHE A 39 -14.43 -7.18 -6.98
C PHE A 39 -13.44 -6.90 -5.85
N ALA A 40 -13.85 -7.19 -4.62
CA ALA A 40 -13.02 -6.97 -3.44
C ALA A 40 -11.89 -8.01 -3.35
N SER A 41 -10.65 -7.54 -3.17
CA SER A 41 -9.52 -8.38 -2.77
C SER A 41 -9.64 -8.80 -1.31
N ALA A 42 -8.93 -9.85 -0.89
CA ALA A 42 -8.70 -10.08 0.53
C ALA A 42 -8.04 -8.83 1.17
N PRO A 43 -8.44 -8.39 2.38
CA PRO A 43 -7.84 -7.21 3.03
C PRO A 43 -6.35 -7.37 3.35
N GLN A 44 -5.88 -8.62 3.46
CA GLN A 44 -4.53 -9.01 3.83
C GLN A 44 -3.99 -10.08 2.88
N HIS A 45 -2.66 -10.20 2.80
CA HIS A 45 -1.96 -11.27 2.08
C HIS A 45 -2.33 -11.43 0.58
N TYR A 46 -2.87 -10.39 -0.04
CA TYR A 46 -3.34 -10.44 -1.44
C TYR A 46 -2.21 -10.25 -2.47
N ARG A 47 -1.03 -9.75 -2.08
CA ARG A 47 0.09 -9.52 -3.01
C ARG A 47 0.88 -10.81 -3.25
N MET A 48 0.96 -11.24 -4.50
CA MET A 48 1.75 -12.41 -4.90
C MET A 48 3.25 -12.12 -5.08
N ARG A 49 3.65 -10.85 -5.18
CA ARG A 49 5.05 -10.41 -5.29
C ARG A 49 5.25 -9.12 -4.49
N ALA A 50 6.40 -9.02 -3.84
CA ALA A 50 6.87 -7.81 -3.19
C ALA A 50 8.36 -7.60 -3.52
N GLU A 51 8.77 -6.35 -3.61
CA GLU A 51 10.15 -5.96 -3.91
C GLU A 51 10.71 -5.16 -2.73
N PHE A 52 11.92 -5.51 -2.33
CA PHE A 52 12.60 -4.91 -1.20
C PHE A 52 14.02 -4.53 -1.60
N ARG A 53 14.53 -3.46 -0.99
CA ARG A 53 15.97 -3.22 -0.95
C ARG A 53 16.59 -4.10 0.12
N ILE A 54 17.80 -4.59 -0.13
CA ILE A 54 18.60 -5.26 0.89
C ILE A 54 19.50 -4.20 1.54
N TRP A 55 19.43 -4.11 2.87
CA TRP A 55 20.29 -3.27 3.67
C TRP A 55 21.31 -4.14 4.40
N HIS A 56 22.57 -3.71 4.38
CA HIS A 56 23.70 -4.40 4.99
C HIS A 56 24.25 -3.51 6.11
N GLU A 57 24.32 -4.03 7.33
CA GLU A 57 24.86 -3.31 8.48
C GLU A 57 25.42 -4.31 9.50
N ASP A 58 26.65 -4.08 9.97
CA ASP A 58 27.31 -4.88 11.01
C ASP A 58 27.26 -6.40 10.81
N GLY A 59 27.41 -6.84 9.55
CA GLY A 59 27.36 -8.25 9.17
C GLY A 59 25.96 -8.85 9.14
N GLN A 60 24.92 -8.04 9.33
CA GLN A 60 23.51 -8.43 9.23
C GLN A 60 22.86 -7.91 7.96
N LEU A 61 21.83 -8.63 7.51
CA LEU A 61 21.01 -8.27 6.36
C LEU A 61 19.57 -8.09 6.79
N CYS A 62 18.92 -7.02 6.32
CA CYS A 62 17.49 -6.80 6.50
C CYS A 62 16.84 -6.29 5.21
N TYR A 63 15.52 -6.43 5.13
CA TYR A 63 14.74 -5.78 4.08
C TYR A 63 14.57 -4.29 4.38
N ALA A 64 14.40 -3.48 3.34
CA ALA A 64 14.14 -2.06 3.45
C ALA A 64 13.20 -1.57 2.33
N MET A 65 12.40 -0.56 2.63
CA MET A 65 11.50 0.13 1.69
C MET A 65 11.58 1.65 1.89
N PHE A 66 10.93 2.42 1.04
CA PHE A 66 10.84 3.88 1.20
C PHE A 66 9.56 4.28 1.90
N GLU A 67 9.62 5.41 2.60
CA GLU A 67 8.45 6.08 3.17
C GLU A 67 7.44 6.44 2.07
N GLY A 68 6.18 6.05 2.29
CA GLY A 68 5.08 6.33 1.38
C GLY A 68 4.81 7.83 1.26
N GLY A 69 4.53 8.32 0.06
CA GLY A 69 4.23 9.74 -0.19
C GLY A 69 5.45 10.65 -0.28
N GLN A 70 6.67 10.12 -0.06
CA GLN A 70 7.92 10.86 -0.21
C GLN A 70 8.72 10.38 -1.42
N LYS A 71 9.59 11.25 -1.95
CA LYS A 71 10.50 10.86 -3.03
C LYS A 71 11.50 9.81 -2.52
N ALA A 72 11.68 8.74 -3.28
CA ALA A 72 12.65 7.70 -2.98
C ALA A 72 14.08 8.27 -2.91
N SER A 73 14.71 8.16 -1.73
CA SER A 73 16.07 8.60 -1.47
C SER A 73 16.65 7.83 -0.28
N ARG A 74 17.96 7.98 -0.02
CA ARG A 74 18.57 7.37 1.17
C ARG A 74 17.94 7.89 2.48
N ALA A 75 17.48 9.15 2.48
CA ALA A 75 16.85 9.77 3.65
C ALA A 75 15.45 9.21 3.97
N THR A 76 14.73 8.73 2.96
CA THR A 76 13.37 8.18 3.11
C THR A 76 13.38 6.65 3.21
N MET A 77 14.54 6.03 3.24
CA MET A 77 14.67 4.57 3.31
C MET A 77 14.52 4.09 4.75
N GLN A 78 13.59 3.17 4.95
CA GLN A 78 13.22 2.59 6.24
C GLN A 78 13.55 1.10 6.22
N ARG A 79 14.25 0.63 7.25
CA ARG A 79 14.48 -0.80 7.50
C ARG A 79 13.19 -1.45 7.94
N ILE A 80 12.96 -2.67 7.47
CA ILE A 80 11.85 -3.52 7.89
C ILE A 80 12.44 -4.51 8.89
N ASP A 81 12.24 -4.22 10.17
CA ASP A 81 12.59 -5.16 11.23
C ASP A 81 11.42 -6.15 11.44
N ARG A 82 11.73 -7.39 11.83
CA ARG A 82 10.75 -8.43 12.16
C ARG A 82 10.06 -8.18 13.49
#